data_AF-A0A8J4YFY4-F1
#
_entry.id   AF-A0A8J4YFY4-F1
#
_cell.length_a   1.000
_cell.length_b   1.000
_cell.length_c   1.000
_cell.angle_alpha   90.00
_cell.angle_beta   90.00
_cell.angle_gamma   90.00
#
_symmetry.space_group_name_H-M   'P 1'
#
loop_
_entity.id
_entity.type
_entity.pdbx_description
1 polymer ?
#
loop_
_entity_poly.entity_id
_entity_poly.type
_entity_poly.pdbx_seq_one_letter_code
_entity_poly.pdbx_strand_id
1 'polypeptide(L)'
;MDYAKGFSHPIAQALDLDDVAEWMTVDDDAPVIQNLTTEEIVNMVTNPAQAEEDSDEDDVYEPKERTSIDKLLELGNDYVAGLEQYPFISEQDIMYMFNIQAKIMNAKPLYMKQKSIRSYFKQQRMQQHSTLQNPLPSSSSIPDILPVELDSDE
;
A
#
# COMPACT_ATOMS: atom_id res chain seq x y z
N MET A 1 -29.23 10.24 -35.72
CA MET A 1 -29.12 9.83 -34.30
C MET A 1 -28.21 8.62 -34.32
N ASP A 2 -26.91 8.84 -34.40
CA ASP A 2 -25.96 7.81 -34.87
C ASP A 2 -24.86 7.60 -33.82
N TYR A 3 -25.26 7.41 -32.55
CA TYR A 3 -24.32 7.32 -31.43
C TYR A 3 -23.91 5.89 -31.06
N ALA A 4 -24.38 4.87 -31.80
CA ALA A 4 -23.97 3.48 -31.59
C ALA A 4 -23.32 2.94 -32.86
N LYS A 5 -22.10 3.37 -33.16
CA LYS A 5 -21.24 2.66 -34.10
C LYS A 5 -20.59 1.53 -33.29
N GLY A 6 -21.00 0.30 -33.58
CA GLY A 6 -20.62 -0.91 -32.82
C GLY A 6 -19.12 -0.98 -32.53
N PHE A 7 -18.79 -1.54 -31.36
CA PHE A 7 -17.41 -1.70 -30.89
C PHE A 7 -16.52 -2.34 -31.97
N SER A 8 -15.76 -1.50 -32.69
CA SER A 8 -14.83 -1.93 -33.74
C SER A 8 -13.50 -2.42 -33.16
N HIS A 9 -13.46 -2.76 -31.87
CA HIS A 9 -12.24 -3.28 -31.26
C HIS A 9 -12.21 -4.81 -31.47
N PRO A 10 -11.13 -5.38 -32.02
CA PRO A 10 -11.07 -6.81 -32.34
C PRO A 10 -11.31 -7.69 -31.12
N ILE A 11 -11.01 -7.18 -29.92
CA ILE A 11 -11.31 -7.84 -28.64
C ILE A 11 -12.82 -7.96 -28.43
N ALA A 12 -13.60 -6.91 -28.67
CA ALA A 12 -15.06 -6.94 -28.51
C ALA A 12 -15.77 -7.85 -29.53
N GLN A 13 -15.13 -8.18 -30.66
CA GLN A 13 -15.63 -9.16 -31.64
C GLN A 13 -15.21 -10.60 -31.33
N ALA A 14 -14.22 -10.78 -30.46
CA ALA A 14 -13.69 -12.07 -30.04
C ALA A 14 -14.30 -12.55 -28.71
N LEU A 15 -15.10 -11.72 -28.05
CA LEU A 15 -15.85 -12.10 -26.86
C LEU A 15 -17.13 -12.79 -27.30
N ASP A 16 -17.37 -14.00 -26.78
CA ASP A 16 -18.67 -14.63 -26.89
C ASP A 16 -19.68 -13.85 -26.05
N LEU A 17 -20.81 -13.50 -26.65
CA LEU A 17 -21.85 -12.73 -25.96
C LEU A 17 -22.50 -13.57 -24.85
N ASP A 18 -22.50 -14.89 -25.01
CA ASP A 18 -23.02 -15.82 -24.01
C ASP A 18 -22.10 -15.87 -22.78
N ASP A 19 -20.77 -15.90 -22.97
CA ASP A 19 -19.78 -15.83 -21.88
C ASP A 19 -19.84 -14.48 -21.15
N VAL A 20 -20.01 -13.38 -21.89
CA VAL A 20 -20.10 -12.03 -21.29
C VAL A 20 -21.39 -11.87 -20.49
N ALA A 21 -22.50 -12.50 -20.92
CA ALA A 21 -23.76 -12.48 -20.18
C ALA A 21 -23.64 -13.24 -18.86
N GLU A 22 -22.95 -14.38 -18.84
CA GLU A 22 -22.65 -15.14 -17.61
C GLU A 22 -21.81 -14.33 -16.62
N TRP A 23 -20.86 -13.52 -17.09
CA TRP A 23 -20.06 -12.66 -16.22
C TRP A 23 -20.83 -11.47 -15.64
N MET A 24 -21.96 -11.10 -16.24
CA MET A 24 -22.82 -10.02 -15.76
C MET A 24 -23.92 -10.52 -14.81
N THR A 25 -24.17 -11.83 -14.74
CA THR A 25 -25.06 -12.39 -13.73
C THR A 25 -24.32 -12.53 -12.41
N VAL A 26 -24.64 -11.63 -11.47
CA VAL A 26 -24.23 -11.77 -10.07
C VAL A 26 -25.13 -12.81 -9.40
N ASP A 27 -24.55 -13.67 -8.57
CA ASP A 27 -25.31 -14.65 -7.79
C ASP A 27 -26.20 -13.93 -6.75
N ASP A 28 -27.50 -13.92 -6.99
CA ASP A 28 -28.49 -13.31 -6.09
C ASP A 28 -28.62 -14.09 -4.76
N ASP A 29 -28.14 -15.34 -4.71
CA ASP A 29 -28.11 -16.17 -3.49
C ASP A 29 -26.82 -15.98 -2.68
N ALA A 30 -25.90 -15.11 -3.12
CA ALA A 30 -24.71 -14.75 -2.36
C ALA A 30 -25.14 -14.17 -0.99
N PRO A 31 -24.72 -14.78 0.14
CA PRO A 31 -25.10 -14.28 1.44
C PRO A 31 -24.55 -12.86 1.61
N VAL A 32 -25.42 -11.90 1.92
CA VAL A 32 -24.97 -10.55 2.31
C VAL A 32 -24.42 -10.68 3.73
N ILE A 33 -23.12 -10.90 3.84
CA ILE A 33 -22.44 -11.25 5.10
C ILE A 33 -22.43 -10.05 6.08
N GLN A 34 -22.61 -8.82 5.59
CA GLN A 34 -22.60 -7.63 6.43
C GLN A 34 -23.63 -6.59 5.96
N ASN A 35 -24.72 -6.45 6.71
CA ASN A 35 -25.69 -5.38 6.53
C ASN A 35 -25.40 -4.28 7.55
N LEU A 36 -24.81 -3.18 7.09
CA LEU A 36 -24.64 -1.99 7.93
C LEU A 36 -25.99 -1.30 8.07
N THR A 37 -26.41 -1.05 9.30
CA THR A 37 -27.59 -0.25 9.59
C THR A 37 -27.33 1.22 9.27
N THR A 38 -28.38 1.99 8.97
CA THR A 38 -28.25 3.41 8.66
C THR A 38 -27.57 4.20 9.78
N GLU A 39 -27.76 3.78 11.03
CA GLU A 39 -27.13 4.40 12.20
C GLU A 39 -25.62 4.13 12.26
N GLU A 40 -25.18 2.91 11.91
CA GLU A 40 -23.76 2.56 11.80
C GLU A 40 -23.08 3.36 10.69
N ILE A 41 -23.74 3.50 9.53
CA ILE A 41 -23.22 4.31 8.42
C ILE A 41 -23.07 5.78 8.85
N VAL A 42 -24.09 6.34 9.51
CA VAL A 42 -24.04 7.73 10.02
C VAL A 42 -22.93 7.90 11.05
N ASN A 43 -22.72 6.91 11.93
CA ASN A 43 -21.66 6.94 12.94
C ASN A 43 -20.26 6.84 12.31
N MET A 44 -20.06 6.00 11.30
CA MET A 44 -18.79 5.92 10.56
C MET A 44 -18.47 7.22 9.81
N VAL A 45 -19.49 7.90 9.27
CA VAL A 45 -19.33 9.19 8.57
C VAL A 45 -19.05 10.33 9.54
N THR A 46 -19.69 10.33 10.72
CA THR A 46 -19.55 11.40 11.71
C THR A 46 -18.36 11.21 12.64
N ASN A 47 -17.86 9.98 12.79
CA ASN A 47 -16.80 9.65 13.73
C ASN A 47 -15.77 8.68 13.11
N PRO A 48 -14.96 9.15 12.13
CA PRO A 48 -14.02 8.30 11.38
C PRO A 48 -12.87 7.75 12.23
N ALA A 49 -12.67 8.23 13.46
CA ALA A 49 -11.63 7.76 14.38
C ALA A 49 -11.99 6.45 15.13
N GLN A 50 -13.17 5.88 14.88
CA GLN A 50 -13.64 4.63 15.49
C GLN A 50 -13.90 3.51 14.47
N ALA A 51 -13.72 3.78 13.18
CA ALA A 51 -14.00 2.83 12.10
C ALA A 51 -12.74 2.01 11.72
N GLU A 52 -12.03 1.50 12.71
CA GLU A 52 -10.79 0.74 12.46
C GLU A 52 -10.76 -0.50 13.35
N GLU A 53 -11.44 -1.54 12.89
CA GLU A 53 -10.96 -2.91 13.12
C GLU A 53 -11.55 -3.85 12.05
N ASP A 54 -11.33 -3.54 10.77
CA ASP A 54 -11.22 -4.62 9.79
C ASP A 54 -9.80 -5.17 9.96
N SER A 55 -9.68 -6.06 10.95
CA SER A 55 -8.49 -6.88 11.13
C SER A 55 -8.45 -7.87 9.97
N ASP A 56 -8.02 -7.39 8.81
CA ASP A 56 -7.42 -8.24 7.80
C ASP A 56 -6.30 -9.01 8.51
N GLU A 57 -6.56 -10.30 8.76
CA GLU A 57 -5.56 -11.29 9.18
C GLU A 57 -4.53 -11.45 8.05
N ASP A 58 -3.74 -10.40 7.82
CA ASP A 58 -2.62 -10.43 6.90
C ASP A 58 -1.46 -11.09 7.66
N ASP A 59 -1.40 -12.41 7.49
CA ASP A 59 -0.26 -13.30 7.74
C ASP A 59 0.60 -12.90 8.94
N VAL A 60 0.21 -13.40 10.13
CA VAL A 60 1.01 -13.32 11.35
C VAL A 60 2.31 -14.13 11.14
N TYR A 61 3.26 -13.54 10.44
CA TYR A 61 4.66 -13.87 10.58
C TYR A 61 5.00 -13.57 12.03
N GLU A 62 5.04 -14.61 12.85
CA GLU A 62 5.65 -14.51 14.18
C GLU A 62 6.99 -13.78 14.02
N PRO A 63 7.15 -12.59 14.61
CA PRO A 63 8.38 -11.83 14.44
C PRO A 63 9.47 -12.60 15.16
N LYS A 64 10.20 -13.43 14.40
CA LYS A 64 11.37 -14.15 14.91
C LYS A 64 12.29 -13.11 15.54
N GLU A 65 12.54 -13.25 16.83
CA GLU A 65 13.32 -12.28 17.62
C GLU A 65 14.64 -12.01 16.90
N ARG A 66 14.78 -10.79 16.36
CA ARG A 66 16.00 -10.40 15.64
C ARG A 66 17.04 -9.98 16.67
N THR A 67 18.20 -10.64 16.62
CA THR A 67 19.37 -10.20 17.41
C THR A 67 19.67 -8.74 17.11
N SER A 68 19.84 -7.93 18.17
CA SER A 68 20.18 -6.53 18.00
C SER A 68 21.53 -6.38 17.30
N ILE A 69 21.70 -5.29 16.55
CA ILE A 69 22.96 -5.01 15.85
C ILE A 69 24.14 -4.95 16.84
N ASP A 70 23.91 -4.45 18.05
CA ASP A 70 24.93 -4.37 19.10
C ASP A 70 25.36 -5.76 19.59
N LYS A 71 24.40 -6.66 19.86
CA LYS A 71 24.70 -8.06 20.22
C LYS A 71 25.46 -8.78 19.10
N LEU A 72 25.14 -8.48 17.84
CA LEU A 72 25.84 -9.06 16.69
C LEU A 72 27.31 -8.59 16.61
N LEU A 73 27.58 -7.31 16.90
CA LEU A 73 28.94 -6.77 16.92
C LEU A 73 29.76 -7.34 18.09
N GLU A 74 29.14 -7.47 19.27
CA GLU A 74 29.74 -8.10 20.45
C GLU A 74 30.14 -9.55 20.16
N LEU A 75 29.22 -10.36 19.62
CA LEU A 75 29.50 -11.73 19.22
C LEU A 75 30.63 -11.80 18.17
N GLY A 76 30.68 -10.85 17.24
CA GLY A 76 31.76 -10.76 16.26
C GLY A 76 33.13 -10.52 16.90
N ASN A 77 33.20 -9.68 17.95
CA ASN A 77 34.45 -9.42 18.67
C ASN A 77 34.92 -10.68 19.42
N ASP A 78 34.01 -11.36 20.10
CA ASP A 78 34.31 -12.62 20.80
C ASP A 78 34.78 -13.71 19.82
N TYR A 79 34.14 -13.78 18.66
CA TYR A 79 34.51 -14.72 17.60
C TYR A 79 35.92 -14.44 17.08
N VAL A 80 36.27 -13.18 16.80
CA VAL A 80 37.62 -12.79 16.37
C VAL A 80 38.65 -13.12 17.45
N ALA A 81 38.39 -12.78 18.72
CA ALA A 81 39.27 -13.10 19.84
C ALA A 81 39.48 -14.62 20.02
N GLY A 82 38.47 -15.43 19.68
CA GLY A 82 38.59 -16.88 19.60
C GLY A 82 39.46 -17.33 18.42
N LEU A 83 39.23 -16.78 17.23
CA LEU A 83 39.98 -17.12 16.02
C LEU A 83 41.49 -16.82 16.14
N GLU A 84 41.85 -15.72 16.80
CA GLU A 84 43.25 -15.33 17.04
C GLU A 84 44.07 -16.37 17.84
N GLN A 85 43.40 -17.25 18.58
CA GLN A 85 44.05 -18.29 19.39
C GLN A 85 44.48 -19.52 18.56
N TYR A 86 43.97 -19.65 17.34
CA TYR A 86 44.17 -20.85 16.52
C TYR A 86 45.17 -20.61 15.39
N PRO A 87 46.30 -21.34 15.35
CA PRO A 87 47.39 -21.08 14.41
C PRO A 87 47.09 -21.49 12.95
N PHE A 88 45.98 -22.22 12.71
CA PHE A 88 45.55 -22.59 11.37
C PHE A 88 44.67 -21.54 10.70
N ILE A 89 44.21 -20.53 11.47
CA ILE A 89 43.44 -19.41 10.93
C ILE A 89 44.42 -18.41 10.32
N SER A 90 44.13 -17.96 9.09
CA SER A 90 44.97 -16.98 8.44
C SER A 90 44.60 -15.55 8.86
N GLU A 91 45.56 -14.62 8.72
CA GLU A 91 45.30 -13.19 8.91
C GLU A 91 44.21 -12.68 7.96
N GLN A 92 44.11 -13.26 6.75
CA GLN A 92 43.07 -12.92 5.79
C GLN A 92 41.68 -13.27 6.32
N ASP A 93 41.52 -14.42 6.97
CA ASP A 93 40.25 -14.86 7.57
C ASP A 93 39.80 -13.90 8.68
N ILE A 94 40.75 -13.49 9.54
CA ILE A 94 40.49 -12.49 10.60
C ILE A 94 40.09 -11.15 9.98
N MET A 95 40.80 -10.71 8.94
CA MET A 95 40.51 -9.46 8.25
C MET A 95 39.14 -9.48 7.55
N TYR A 96 38.71 -10.62 7.01
CA TYR A 96 37.36 -10.78 6.47
C TYR A 96 36.28 -10.54 7.53
N MET A 97 36.49 -11.02 8.75
CA MET A 97 35.55 -10.78 9.86
C MET A 97 35.45 -9.29 10.22
N PHE A 98 36.59 -8.60 10.33
CA PHE A 98 36.61 -7.15 10.56
C PHE A 98 35.91 -6.37 9.44
N ASN A 99 36.07 -6.79 8.19
CA ASN A 99 35.37 -6.17 7.05
C ASN A 99 33.85 -6.33 7.14
N ILE A 100 33.36 -7.47 7.63
CA ILE A 100 31.93 -7.70 7.86
C ILE A 100 31.43 -6.80 9.00
N GLN A 101 32.15 -6.74 10.12
CA GLN A 101 31.80 -5.85 11.24
C GLN A 101 31.78 -4.37 10.81
N ALA A 102 32.75 -3.93 10.00
CA ALA A 102 32.79 -2.57 9.47
C ALA A 102 31.58 -2.26 8.57
N LYS A 103 31.16 -3.21 7.72
CA LYS A 103 29.92 -3.07 6.91
C LYS A 103 28.69 -2.94 7.80
N ILE A 104 28.59 -3.73 8.86
CA ILE A 104 27.49 -3.66 9.83
C ILE A 104 27.48 -2.30 10.53
N MET A 105 28.63 -1.81 11.01
CA MET A 105 28.74 -0.50 11.65
C MET A 105 28.33 0.64 10.71
N ASN A 106 28.75 0.58 9.45
CA ASN A 106 28.39 1.59 8.45
C ASN A 106 26.89 1.55 8.10
N ALA A 107 26.27 0.37 8.15
CA ALA A 107 24.85 0.21 7.89
C ALA A 107 23.96 0.52 9.10
N LYS A 108 24.47 0.39 10.33
CA LYS A 108 23.72 0.61 11.58
C LYS A 108 22.94 1.93 11.60
N PRO A 109 23.49 3.10 11.21
CA PRO A 109 22.74 4.35 11.18
C PRO A 109 21.58 4.37 10.17
N LEU A 110 21.63 3.55 9.12
CA LEU A 110 20.56 3.45 8.14
C LEU A 110 19.40 2.59 8.67
N TYR A 111 19.72 1.53 9.41
CA TYR A 111 18.74 0.63 10.01
C TYR A 111 18.13 1.17 11.31
N MET A 112 18.86 2.02 12.05
CA MET A 112 18.38 2.62 13.30
C MET A 112 17.61 3.94 13.08
N LYS A 113 17.55 4.45 11.85
CA LYS A 113 16.73 5.63 11.53
C LYS A 113 15.27 5.19 11.36
N GLN A 114 14.42 5.62 12.28
CA GLN A 114 12.98 5.58 12.06
C GLN A 114 12.67 6.39 10.79
N LYS A 115 12.10 5.74 9.78
CA LYS A 115 11.64 6.43 8.58
C LYS A 115 10.58 7.45 9.00
N SER A 116 10.78 8.72 8.66
CA SER A 116 9.75 9.73 8.89
C SER A 116 8.50 9.38 8.07
N ILE A 117 7.31 9.62 8.60
CA ILE A 117 6.04 9.51 7.87
C ILE A 117 6.10 10.23 6.51
N ARG A 118 6.75 11.40 6.46
CA ARG A 118 6.98 12.16 5.22
C ARG A 118 7.77 11.38 4.17
N SER A 119 8.68 10.50 4.55
CA SER A 119 9.44 9.66 3.62
C SER A 119 8.59 8.56 2.99
N TYR A 120 7.63 7.99 3.74
CA TYR A 120 6.67 7.02 3.22
C TYR A 120 5.75 7.65 2.17
N PHE A 121 5.15 8.80 2.48
CA PHE A 121 4.31 9.52 1.52
C PHE A 121 5.06 9.95 0.26
N LYS A 122 6.34 10.34 0.36
CA LYS A 122 7.16 10.64 -0.81
C LYS A 122 7.45 9.41 -1.68
N GLN A 123 7.73 8.27 -1.07
CA GLN A 123 7.97 7.02 -1.79
C GLN A 123 6.72 6.57 -2.56
N GLN A 124 5.54 6.72 -1.96
CA GLN A 124 4.26 6.41 -2.59
C GLN A 124 3.96 7.35 -3.77
N ARG A 125 4.24 8.66 -3.64
CA ARG A 125 4.12 9.61 -4.76
C ARG A 125 5.06 9.28 -5.92
N MET A 126 6.31 8.90 -5.64
CA MET A 126 7.26 8.49 -6.70
C MET A 126 6.76 7.25 -7.46
N GLN A 127 6.12 6.29 -6.77
CA GLN A 127 5.50 5.12 -7.39
C GLN A 127 4.27 5.50 -8.24
N GLN A 128 3.46 6.47 -7.79
CA GLN A 128 2.31 6.97 -8.55
C GLN A 128 2.70 7.85 -9.75
N HIS A 129 3.82 8.56 -9.70
CA HIS A 129 4.30 9.35 -10.84
C HIS A 129 4.84 8.50 -12.01
N SER A 130 5.06 7.18 -11.81
CA SER A 130 5.29 6.24 -12.91
C SER A 130 4.00 5.72 -13.57
N THR A 131 2.82 5.98 -12.99
CA THR A 131 1.53 5.43 -13.47
C THR A 131 0.40 6.46 -13.63
N LEU A 132 0.61 7.73 -13.31
CA LEU A 132 -0.43 8.74 -13.44
C LEU A 132 -0.49 9.35 -14.86
N GLN A 133 -1.32 8.76 -15.71
CA GLN A 133 -2.01 9.51 -16.76
C GLN A 133 -2.92 10.53 -16.06
N ASN A 134 -2.75 11.83 -16.37
CA ASN A 134 -3.49 12.94 -15.76
C ASN A 134 -5.01 12.69 -15.68
N PRO A 135 -5.68 12.96 -14.55
CA PRO A 135 -7.13 13.14 -14.54
C PRO A 135 -7.48 14.46 -15.24
N LEU A 136 -8.42 14.40 -16.18
CA LEU A 136 -8.97 15.53 -16.92
C LEU A 136 -9.55 16.61 -15.99
N PRO A 137 -9.50 17.90 -16.37
CA PRO A 137 -10.11 18.98 -15.60
C PRO A 137 -11.63 18.81 -15.56
N SER A 138 -12.20 18.78 -14.36
CA SER A 138 -13.65 18.73 -14.17
C SER A 138 -14.29 20.04 -14.64
N SER A 139 -15.05 19.99 -15.72
CA SER A 139 -16.02 21.03 -16.07
C SER A 139 -17.31 20.73 -15.31
N SER A 140 -17.48 21.34 -14.14
CA SER A 140 -18.77 21.39 -13.46
C SER A 140 -19.57 22.55 -14.06
N SER A 141 -20.42 22.28 -15.04
CA SER A 141 -21.44 23.24 -15.48
C SER A 141 -22.58 23.24 -14.47
N ILE A 142 -22.66 24.31 -13.69
CA ILE A 142 -23.84 24.65 -12.88
C ILE A 142 -24.92 25.10 -13.87
N PRO A 143 -26.13 24.52 -13.89
CA PRO A 143 -27.22 25.10 -14.65
C PRO A 143 -27.71 26.37 -13.93
N ASP A 144 -27.79 27.48 -14.66
CA ASP A 144 -28.34 28.75 -14.20
C ASP A 144 -29.78 28.55 -13.70
N ILE A 145 -30.00 28.85 -12.42
CA ILE A 145 -31.33 28.99 -11.84
C ILE A 145 -31.83 30.37 -12.26
N LEU A 146 -32.88 30.41 -13.09
CA LEU A 146 -33.54 31.66 -13.46
C LEU A 146 -34.17 32.34 -12.22
N PRO A 147 -34.15 33.67 -12.12
CA PRO A 147 -34.77 34.37 -11.01
C PRO A 147 -36.29 34.20 -11.07
N VAL A 148 -36.90 33.74 -9.98
CA VAL A 148 -38.35 33.77 -9.78
C VAL A 148 -38.72 35.22 -9.45
N GLU A 149 -39.52 35.86 -10.32
CA GLU A 149 -40.19 37.12 -10.01
C GLU A 149 -41.14 36.90 -8.83
N LEU A 150 -40.90 37.63 -7.74
CA LEU A 150 -41.85 37.78 -6.65
C LEU A 150 -42.71 39.00 -6.98
N ASP A 151 -43.92 38.73 -7.49
CA ASP A 151 -45.01 39.69 -7.49
C ASP A 151 -45.29 40.09 -6.03
N SER A 152 -45.03 41.36 -5.75
CA SER A 152 -45.45 42.04 -4.53
C SER A 152 -46.84 42.64 -4.77
N ASP A 153 -47.87 41.98 -4.26
CA ASP A 153 -49.21 42.57 -4.14
C ASP A 153 -49.49 42.90 -2.66
N GLU A 154 -49.83 44.18 -2.46
CA GLU A 154 -50.41 44.81 -1.28
C GLU A 154 -51.94 44.69 -1.31
#